data_AF-A0A9D7FTI1-F1
#
_entry.id   AF-A0A9D7FTI1-F1
#
_cell.length_a   1.000
_cell.length_b   1.000
_cell.length_c   1.000
_cell.angle_alpha   90.00
_cell.angle_beta   90.00
_cell.angle_gamma   90.00
#
_symmetry.space_group_name_H-M   'P 1'
#
loop_
_entity.id
_entity.type
_entity.pdbx_description
1 polymer ?
#
loop_
_entity_poly.entity_id
_entity_poly.type
_entity_poly.pdbx_seq_one_letter_code
_entity_poly.pdbx_strand_id
1 'polypeptide(L)'
;MIEGLGGLEKTCQALKRFDEKARKIGLAGIHFNAVVWKIPILPGEKTAADANGLLDTLGFSSVTSYVWVHHDWPSGFPTASYSEMASRAPQKWQDIASEYKLPYYPNVTMGWDSSPRACQSDVYENLGYPFGFILEGNTPEIFRYALLSAREYLLRKPASERILTINAWNEWTEGSYLEPDTIHQMGYLQAIRDVFGE
;
A
#
# COMPACT_ATOMS: atom_id res chain seq x y z
N MET A 1 -0.53 -13.12 -10.58
CA MET A 1 0.20 -12.80 -11.83
C MET A 1 0.81 -14.04 -12.48
N ILE A 2 1.80 -14.69 -11.85
CA ILE A 2 2.58 -15.78 -12.46
C ILE A 2 1.71 -16.95 -12.95
N GLU A 3 0.83 -17.46 -12.10
CA GLU A 3 -0.10 -18.54 -12.45
C GLU A 3 -1.01 -18.10 -13.63
N GLY A 4 -1.57 -16.89 -13.57
CA GLY A 4 -2.44 -16.34 -14.61
C GLY A 4 -1.78 -16.08 -15.96
N LEU A 5 -0.45 -15.87 -15.99
CA LEU A 5 0.32 -15.73 -17.24
C LEU A 5 0.93 -17.07 -17.70
N GLY A 6 0.63 -18.18 -17.03
CA GLY A 6 1.04 -19.52 -17.43
C GLY A 6 2.45 -19.91 -17.00
N GLY A 7 2.93 -19.36 -15.88
CA GLY A 7 4.22 -19.73 -15.26
C GLY A 7 5.26 -18.63 -15.32
N LEU A 8 6.38 -18.86 -14.62
CA LEU A 8 7.45 -17.87 -14.42
C LEU A 8 8.05 -17.41 -15.75
N GLU A 9 8.43 -18.35 -16.62
CA GLU A 9 9.05 -18.04 -17.92
C GLU A 9 8.14 -17.16 -18.80
N LYS A 10 6.87 -17.53 -18.94
CA LYS A 10 5.89 -16.76 -19.72
C LYS A 10 5.65 -15.38 -19.12
N THR A 11 5.72 -15.26 -17.80
CA THR A 11 5.63 -13.98 -17.11
C THR A 11 6.82 -13.09 -17.45
N CYS A 12 8.06 -13.60 -17.36
CA CYS A 12 9.26 -12.84 -17.75
C CYS A 12 9.18 -12.38 -19.22
N GLN A 13 8.75 -13.26 -20.13
CA GLN A 13 8.57 -12.92 -21.54
C GLN A 13 7.51 -11.82 -21.74
N ALA A 14 6.40 -11.88 -20.99
CA ALA A 14 5.34 -10.88 -21.08
C ALA A 14 5.78 -9.50 -20.58
N LEU A 15 6.48 -9.44 -19.43
CA LEU A 15 7.01 -8.19 -18.87
C LEU A 15 8.05 -7.57 -19.80
N LYS A 16 9.00 -8.38 -20.30
CA LYS A 16 10.00 -7.94 -21.28
C LYS A 16 9.34 -7.38 -22.56
N ARG A 17 8.35 -8.10 -23.10
CA ARG A 17 7.60 -7.64 -24.28
C ARG A 17 6.87 -6.32 -24.03
N PHE A 18 6.40 -6.06 -22.82
CA PHE A 18 5.74 -4.80 -22.49
C PHE A 18 6.74 -3.63 -22.45
N ASP A 19 7.90 -3.83 -21.83
CA ASP A 19 9.01 -2.86 -21.85
C ASP A 19 9.49 -2.56 -23.27
N GLU A 20 9.73 -3.60 -24.09
CA GLU A 20 10.15 -3.45 -25.49
C GLU A 20 9.13 -2.66 -26.34
N LYS A 21 7.83 -2.87 -26.11
CA LYS A 21 6.78 -2.10 -26.80
C LYS A 21 6.83 -0.62 -26.45
N ALA A 22 7.05 -0.28 -25.18
CA ALA A 22 7.19 1.11 -24.74
C ALA A 22 8.42 1.76 -25.39
N ARG A 23 9.56 1.06 -25.40
CA ARG A 23 10.80 1.55 -26.05
C ARG A 23 10.64 1.75 -27.56
N LYS A 24 9.93 0.83 -28.24
CA LYS A 24 9.72 0.90 -29.69
C LYS A 24 8.99 2.16 -30.14
N ILE A 25 8.14 2.75 -29.29
CA ILE A 25 7.44 4.01 -29.57
C ILE A 25 8.18 5.25 -29.04
N GLY A 26 9.44 5.10 -28.60
CA GLY A 26 10.30 6.20 -28.16
C GLY A 26 10.22 6.54 -26.66
N LEU A 27 9.56 5.73 -25.83
CA LEU A 27 9.56 5.92 -24.37
C LEU A 27 10.80 5.27 -23.72
N ALA A 28 11.09 5.65 -22.48
CA ALA A 28 12.24 5.14 -21.73
C ALA A 28 12.14 3.67 -21.30
N GLY A 29 10.97 3.04 -21.46
CA GLY A 29 10.66 1.69 -20.98
C GLY A 29 9.52 1.69 -19.97
N ILE A 30 9.38 0.60 -19.21
CA ILE A 30 8.39 0.44 -18.14
C ILE A 30 9.11 0.31 -16.79
N HIS A 31 8.69 1.10 -15.81
CA HIS A 31 9.09 0.93 -14.40
C HIS A 31 8.11 -0.03 -13.72
N PHE A 32 8.59 -1.22 -13.36
CA PHE A 32 7.75 -2.19 -12.66
C PHE A 32 7.91 -2.02 -11.15
N ASN A 33 6.82 -1.63 -10.47
CA ASN A 33 6.76 -1.50 -9.01
C ASN A 33 5.94 -2.66 -8.42
N ALA A 34 6.54 -3.46 -7.53
CA ALA A 34 5.85 -4.60 -6.92
C ALA A 34 5.20 -4.22 -5.59
N VAL A 35 3.93 -4.56 -5.41
CA VAL A 35 3.31 -4.56 -4.09
C VAL A 35 3.78 -5.78 -3.32
N VAL A 36 4.34 -5.57 -2.14
CA VAL A 36 4.83 -6.62 -1.23
C VAL A 36 4.05 -6.61 0.08
N TRP A 37 3.90 -7.79 0.68
CA TRP A 37 3.21 -8.01 1.97
C TRP A 37 3.88 -9.13 2.75
N LYS A 38 3.69 -9.13 4.07
CA LYS A 38 4.07 -10.23 4.96
C LYS A 38 2.87 -10.97 5.53
N ILE A 39 1.82 -10.21 5.83
CA ILE A 39 0.57 -10.72 6.37
C ILE A 39 -0.40 -10.82 5.18
N PRO A 40 -0.72 -12.05 4.73
CA PRO A 40 -1.78 -12.25 3.77
C PRO A 40 -3.14 -12.03 4.47
N ILE A 41 -3.93 -11.12 3.93
CA ILE A 41 -5.24 -10.70 4.45
C ILE A 41 -6.34 -11.13 3.49
N LEU A 42 -6.11 -10.95 2.19
CA LEU A 42 -7.12 -11.23 1.17
C LEU A 42 -7.04 -12.70 0.72
N PRO A 43 -8.19 -13.30 0.33
CA PRO A 43 -8.20 -14.64 -0.24
C PRO A 43 -7.25 -14.79 -1.43
N GLY A 44 -6.37 -15.79 -1.37
CA GLY A 44 -5.43 -16.11 -2.45
C GLY A 44 -4.08 -15.38 -2.36
N GLU A 45 -3.89 -14.50 -1.38
CA GLU A 45 -2.57 -13.93 -1.10
C GLU A 45 -1.60 -15.02 -0.60
N LYS A 46 -0.42 -15.04 -1.18
CA LYS A 46 0.67 -15.95 -0.83
C LYS A 46 1.94 -15.14 -0.64
N THR A 47 2.73 -15.48 0.36
CA THR A 47 4.07 -14.90 0.54
C THR A 47 5.10 -15.75 -0.21
N ALA A 48 5.96 -15.11 -1.00
CA ALA A 48 7.05 -15.80 -1.67
C ALA A 48 8.17 -16.15 -0.67
N ALA A 49 8.69 -17.38 -0.74
CA ALA A 49 9.80 -17.81 0.12
C ALA A 49 11.11 -17.04 -0.17
N ASP A 50 11.36 -16.71 -1.43
CA ASP A 50 12.45 -15.82 -1.86
C ASP A 50 11.88 -14.69 -2.72
N ALA A 51 11.42 -13.63 -2.05
CA ALA A 51 10.86 -12.47 -2.72
C ALA A 51 11.91 -11.73 -3.57
N ASN A 52 13.15 -11.59 -3.09
CA ASN A 52 14.20 -10.86 -3.79
C ASN A 52 14.64 -11.58 -5.08
N GLY A 53 14.85 -12.90 -5.04
CA GLY A 53 15.18 -13.67 -6.24
C GLY A 53 14.06 -13.66 -7.27
N LEU A 54 12.80 -13.69 -6.82
CA LEU A 54 11.66 -13.59 -7.72
C LEU A 54 11.57 -12.21 -8.39
N LEU A 55 11.76 -11.12 -7.64
CA LEU A 55 11.76 -9.75 -8.16
C LEU A 55 12.87 -9.53 -9.19
N ASP A 56 14.07 -10.05 -8.92
CA ASP A 56 15.22 -10.00 -9.83
C ASP A 56 14.92 -10.75 -11.13
N THR A 57 14.42 -11.99 -11.02
CA THR A 57 14.06 -12.83 -12.18
C THR A 57 12.99 -12.18 -13.06
N LEU A 58 12.04 -11.47 -12.45
CA LEU A 58 10.95 -10.78 -13.15
C LEU A 58 11.34 -9.39 -13.66
N GLY A 59 12.49 -8.84 -13.25
CA GLY A 59 12.97 -7.53 -13.69
C GLY A 59 12.20 -6.35 -13.07
N PHE A 60 11.79 -6.46 -11.80
CA PHE A 60 11.16 -5.34 -11.09
C PHE A 60 12.18 -4.24 -10.75
N SER A 61 11.71 -2.99 -10.72
CA SER A 61 12.53 -1.80 -10.50
C SER A 61 12.42 -1.26 -9.08
N SER A 62 11.29 -1.51 -8.40
CA SER A 62 11.06 -1.08 -7.01
C SER A 62 10.02 -1.97 -6.32
N VAL A 63 9.89 -1.79 -5.01
CA VAL A 63 8.84 -2.41 -4.18
C VAL A 63 8.04 -1.34 -3.44
N THR A 64 6.80 -1.64 -3.07
CA THR A 64 5.91 -0.78 -2.29
C THR A 64 4.96 -1.62 -1.44
N SER A 65 4.23 -0.98 -0.53
CA SER A 65 3.11 -1.58 0.20
C SER A 65 1.80 -0.98 -0.30
N TYR A 66 0.69 -1.70 -0.16
CA TYR A 66 -0.64 -1.17 -0.51
C TYR A 66 -1.35 -0.54 0.69
N VAL A 67 -1.40 -1.25 1.81
CA VAL A 67 -1.94 -0.82 3.10
C VAL A 67 -0.98 -1.21 4.23
N TRP A 68 -1.01 -0.47 5.35
CA TRP A 68 -0.17 -0.76 6.53
C TRP A 68 -0.43 -2.15 7.13
N VAL A 69 -1.67 -2.61 7.07
CA VAL A 69 -2.12 -3.85 7.72
C VAL A 69 -1.42 -5.11 7.17
N HIS A 70 -0.87 -5.05 5.96
CA HIS A 70 -0.02 -6.12 5.39
C HIS A 70 1.34 -6.29 6.08
N HIS A 71 1.74 -5.33 6.92
CA HIS A 71 3.06 -5.27 7.57
C HIS A 71 2.99 -4.92 9.07
N ASP A 72 1.85 -4.42 9.54
CA ASP A 72 1.58 -4.13 10.94
C ASP A 72 0.13 -4.49 11.28
N TRP A 73 -0.08 -5.67 11.86
CA TRP A 73 -1.40 -6.11 12.30
C TRP A 73 -1.64 -5.68 13.76
N PRO A 74 -2.67 -4.87 14.06
CA PRO A 74 -2.97 -4.45 15.42
C PRO A 74 -3.60 -5.59 16.24
N SER A 75 -3.53 -5.48 17.57
CA SER A 75 -4.12 -6.44 18.50
C SER A 75 -5.60 -6.15 18.84
N GLY A 76 -6.14 -5.01 18.43
CA GLY A 76 -7.50 -4.58 18.77
C GLY A 76 -8.57 -5.22 17.89
N PHE A 77 -9.72 -5.55 18.48
CA PHE A 77 -10.95 -5.97 17.79
C PHE A 77 -12.18 -5.58 18.65
N PRO A 78 -13.27 -5.05 18.06
CA PRO A 78 -13.48 -4.81 16.63
C PRO A 78 -12.75 -3.57 16.10
N THR A 79 -12.09 -2.79 16.95
CA THR A 79 -11.45 -1.55 16.53
C THR A 79 -9.97 -1.51 16.92
N ALA A 80 -9.19 -0.75 16.16
CA ALA A 80 -7.80 -0.44 16.43
C ALA A 80 -7.53 1.04 16.14
N SER A 81 -6.53 1.62 16.79
CA SER A 81 -6.23 3.04 16.68
C SER A 81 -5.45 3.36 15.41
N TYR A 82 -6.02 4.21 14.56
CA TYR A 82 -5.32 4.75 13.38
C TYR A 82 -4.07 5.54 13.78
N SER A 83 -4.15 6.36 14.84
CA SER A 83 -3.03 7.19 15.29
C SER A 83 -1.85 6.36 15.79
N GLU A 84 -2.12 5.23 16.46
CA GLU A 84 -1.08 4.31 16.90
C GLU A 84 -0.37 3.67 15.70
N MET A 85 -1.11 3.21 14.69
CA MET A 85 -0.51 2.67 13.48
C MET A 85 0.29 3.74 12.71
N ALA A 86 -0.26 4.95 12.58
CA ALA A 86 0.43 6.08 11.95
C ALA A 86 1.75 6.42 12.66
N SER A 87 1.81 6.32 13.98
CA SER A 87 3.04 6.58 14.74
C SER A 87 4.12 5.51 14.55
N ARG A 88 3.74 4.26 14.23
CA ARG A 88 4.66 3.15 13.96
C ARG A 88 5.09 3.06 12.50
N ALA A 89 4.31 3.63 11.56
CA ALA A 89 4.54 3.53 10.12
C ALA A 89 5.99 3.89 9.69
N PRO A 90 6.64 4.95 10.22
CA PRO A 90 8.01 5.28 9.84
C PRO A 90 9.04 4.20 10.16
N GLN A 91 8.86 3.46 11.26
CA GLN A 91 9.72 2.32 11.58
C GLN A 91 9.44 1.16 10.63
N LYS A 92 8.16 0.86 10.38
CA LYS A 92 7.77 -0.21 9.44
C LYS A 92 8.30 0.01 8.03
N TRP A 93 8.31 1.25 7.52
CA TRP A 93 8.92 1.55 6.22
C TRP A 93 10.43 1.27 6.18
N GLN A 94 11.14 1.49 7.29
CA GLN A 94 12.57 1.15 7.39
C GLN A 94 12.78 -0.36 7.44
N ASP A 95 11.99 -1.06 8.25
CA ASP A 95 12.04 -2.51 8.37
C ASP A 95 11.82 -3.15 7.00
N ILE A 96 10.74 -2.78 6.30
CA ILE A 96 10.43 -3.28 4.95
C ILE A 96 11.57 -2.93 3.99
N ALA A 97 12.03 -1.68 3.96
CA ALA A 97 13.11 -1.28 3.05
C ALA A 97 14.41 -2.09 3.27
N SER A 98 14.69 -2.54 4.50
CA SER A 98 15.89 -3.33 4.81
C SER A 98 15.84 -4.77 4.28
N GLU A 99 14.65 -5.26 3.94
CA GLU A 99 14.43 -6.64 3.51
C GLU A 99 14.52 -6.82 1.99
N TYR A 100 14.45 -5.72 1.24
CA TYR A 100 14.46 -5.75 -0.22
C TYR A 100 15.73 -5.12 -0.76
N LYS A 101 16.26 -5.74 -1.82
CA LYS A 101 17.41 -5.20 -2.58
C LYS A 101 17.01 -4.00 -3.46
N LEU A 102 15.73 -3.93 -3.83
CA LEU A 102 15.17 -2.86 -4.67
C LEU A 102 14.72 -1.66 -3.81
N PRO A 103 14.70 -0.43 -4.37
CA PRO A 103 14.16 0.74 -3.69
C PRO A 103 12.72 0.50 -3.19
N TYR A 104 12.47 0.84 -1.92
CA TYR A 104 11.13 0.79 -1.33
C TYR A 104 10.45 2.17 -1.37
N TYR A 105 9.26 2.22 -1.96
CA TYR A 105 8.36 3.37 -1.94
C TYR A 105 7.29 3.17 -0.85
N PRO A 106 7.27 4.00 0.20
CA PRO A 106 6.35 3.86 1.30
C PRO A 106 4.91 4.14 0.87
N ASN A 107 3.99 3.68 1.70
CA ASN A 107 2.57 3.95 1.61
C ASN A 107 2.08 4.68 2.87
N VAL A 108 1.17 5.63 2.69
CA VAL A 108 0.31 6.13 3.77
C VAL A 108 -1.09 5.58 3.55
N THR A 109 -1.58 4.85 4.55
CA THR A 109 -2.94 4.32 4.56
C THR A 109 -3.92 5.37 5.02
N MET A 110 -4.97 5.63 4.23
CA MET A 110 -6.03 6.55 4.63
C MET A 110 -6.85 5.95 5.77
N GLY A 111 -7.32 4.72 5.62
CA GLY A 111 -8.17 4.02 6.58
C GLY A 111 -8.13 2.52 6.39
N TRP A 112 -8.95 1.79 7.14
CA TRP A 112 -9.18 0.36 6.95
C TRP A 112 -10.47 -0.04 7.66
N ASP A 113 -11.52 -0.32 6.88
CA ASP A 113 -12.81 -0.81 7.33
C ASP A 113 -13.44 -1.67 6.24
N SER A 114 -13.19 -2.98 6.25
CA SER A 114 -13.81 -3.92 5.31
C SER A 114 -15.19 -4.41 5.76
N SER A 115 -15.72 -3.94 6.90
CA SER A 115 -17.02 -4.36 7.43
C SER A 115 -18.20 -4.12 6.48
N PRO A 116 -18.21 -3.11 5.57
CA PRO A 116 -19.27 -2.99 4.56
C PRO A 116 -19.33 -4.15 3.56
N ARG A 117 -18.25 -4.94 3.44
CA ARG A 117 -18.21 -6.16 2.59
C ARG A 117 -18.73 -7.40 3.32
N ALA A 118 -18.94 -7.33 4.63
CA ALA A 118 -19.53 -8.42 5.41
C ALA A 118 -21.05 -8.48 5.21
N CYS A 119 -21.61 -9.68 5.39
CA CYS A 119 -23.05 -9.85 5.46
C CYS A 119 -23.58 -9.20 6.75
N GLN A 120 -24.40 -8.16 6.62
CA GLN A 120 -24.80 -7.30 7.74
C GLN A 120 -25.72 -8.00 8.77
N SER A 121 -26.26 -9.18 8.44
CA SER A 121 -27.03 -10.00 9.37
C SER A 121 -26.19 -11.02 10.15
N ASP A 122 -24.91 -11.18 9.80
CA ASP A 122 -24.02 -12.13 10.45
C ASP A 122 -23.46 -11.55 11.76
N VAL A 123 -23.01 -12.43 12.65
CA VAL A 123 -22.30 -12.00 13.86
C VAL A 123 -20.91 -11.48 13.47
N TYR A 124 -20.59 -10.26 13.91
CA TYR A 124 -19.28 -9.66 13.63
C TYR A 124 -18.21 -10.16 14.61
N GLU A 125 -17.59 -11.30 14.27
CA GLU A 125 -16.47 -11.91 14.99
C GLU A 125 -15.16 -11.76 14.21
N ASN A 126 -14.01 -11.99 14.85
CA ASN A 126 -12.71 -11.90 14.19
C ASN A 126 -12.43 -13.16 13.34
N LEU A 127 -13.09 -13.24 12.19
CA LEU A 127 -13.07 -14.40 11.29
C LEU A 127 -12.10 -14.23 10.09
N GLY A 128 -11.37 -13.11 10.05
CA GLY A 128 -10.59 -12.72 8.88
C GLY A 128 -11.46 -12.07 7.81
N TYR A 129 -10.84 -11.62 6.73
CA TYR A 129 -11.49 -10.78 5.73
C TYR A 129 -12.84 -11.37 5.21
N PRO A 130 -13.94 -10.58 5.18
CA PRO A 130 -14.03 -9.15 5.49
C PRO A 130 -14.34 -8.82 6.97
N PHE A 131 -14.34 -9.79 7.86
CA PHE A 131 -14.59 -9.63 9.29
C PHE A 131 -13.27 -9.43 10.06
N GLY A 132 -12.85 -8.17 10.20
CA GLY A 132 -11.60 -7.79 10.84
C GLY A 132 -11.75 -6.58 11.76
N PHE A 133 -10.63 -6.06 12.25
CA PHE A 133 -10.65 -4.78 12.96
C PHE A 133 -10.95 -3.62 12.00
N ILE A 134 -11.44 -2.53 12.58
CA ILE A 134 -11.69 -1.25 11.94
C ILE A 134 -10.69 -0.23 12.48
N LEU A 135 -10.03 0.52 11.61
CA LEU A 135 -9.19 1.63 12.05
C LEU A 135 -10.03 2.86 12.38
N GLU A 136 -10.10 3.16 13.67
CA GLU A 136 -10.82 4.32 14.19
C GLU A 136 -9.89 5.52 14.43
N GLY A 137 -10.47 6.71 14.40
CA GLY A 137 -9.73 7.95 14.64
C GLY A 137 -8.87 8.39 13.46
N ASN A 138 -9.14 7.90 12.25
CA ASN A 138 -8.66 8.51 11.02
C ASN A 138 -9.35 9.88 10.88
N THR A 139 -8.66 10.96 11.26
CA THR A 139 -9.10 12.34 10.98
C THR A 139 -8.12 13.00 10.00
N PRO A 140 -8.52 14.07 9.28
CA PRO A 140 -7.61 14.82 8.43
C PRO A 140 -6.31 15.25 9.13
N GLU A 141 -6.37 15.58 10.42
CA GLU A 141 -5.22 16.00 11.22
C GLU A 141 -4.22 14.86 11.46
N ILE A 142 -4.73 13.67 11.82
CA ILE A 142 -3.88 12.50 12.06
C ILE A 142 -3.36 11.94 10.74
N PHE A 143 -4.17 11.98 9.68
CA PHE A 143 -3.72 11.66 8.32
C PHE A 143 -2.60 12.61 7.88
N ARG A 144 -2.73 13.93 8.11
CA ARG A 144 -1.67 14.92 7.85
C ARG A 144 -0.38 14.60 8.61
N TYR A 145 -0.47 14.14 9.85
CA TYR A 145 0.70 13.68 10.62
C TYR A 145 1.40 12.50 9.92
N ALA A 146 0.65 11.52 9.40
CA ALA A 146 1.22 10.40 8.65
C ALA A 146 1.90 10.87 7.35
N LEU A 147 1.28 11.81 6.63
CA LEU A 147 1.86 12.42 5.41
C LEU A 147 3.15 13.18 5.70
N LEU A 148 3.20 13.99 6.78
CA LEU A 148 4.42 14.67 7.20
C LEU A 148 5.53 13.66 7.51
N SER A 149 5.20 12.58 8.21
CA SER A 149 6.16 11.52 8.52
C SER A 149 6.69 10.85 7.25
N ALA A 150 5.83 10.64 6.24
CA ALA A 150 6.23 10.12 4.94
C ALA A 150 7.15 11.10 4.18
N ARG A 151 6.83 12.40 4.20
CA ARG A 151 7.68 13.45 3.62
C ARG A 151 9.08 13.44 4.24
N GLU A 152 9.17 13.42 5.57
CA GLU A 152 10.46 13.38 6.28
C GLU A 152 11.25 12.10 5.99
N TYR A 153 10.58 10.95 5.87
CA TYR A 153 11.21 9.70 5.43
C TYR A 153 11.76 9.80 4.01
N LEU A 154 10.99 10.36 3.07
CA LEU A 154 11.37 10.48 1.66
C LEU A 154 12.47 11.51 1.42
N LEU A 155 12.51 12.61 2.18
CA LEU A 155 13.57 13.62 2.04
C LEU A 155 14.97 13.07 2.32
N ARG A 156 15.07 11.97 3.06
CA ARG A 156 16.33 11.24 3.32
C ARG A 156 16.76 10.33 2.16
N LYS A 157 15.90 10.12 1.16
CA LYS A 157 16.18 9.31 -0.02
C LYS A 157 16.71 10.15 -1.19
N PRO A 158 17.41 9.54 -2.15
CA PRO A 158 17.72 10.17 -3.44
C PRO A 158 16.47 10.74 -4.08
N ALA A 159 16.57 11.89 -4.76
CA ALA A 159 15.42 12.56 -5.36
C ALA A 159 14.62 11.65 -6.33
N SER A 160 15.30 10.75 -7.05
CA SER A 160 14.71 9.76 -7.95
C SER A 160 13.88 8.67 -7.25
N GLU A 161 13.97 8.56 -5.93
CA GLU A 161 13.27 7.55 -5.12
C GLU A 161 12.22 8.17 -4.19
N ARG A 162 11.95 9.47 -4.32
CA ARG A 162 10.98 10.19 -3.48
C ARG A 162 9.55 9.99 -3.97
N ILE A 163 9.12 8.74 -4.04
CA ILE A 163 7.78 8.34 -4.45
C ILE A 163 7.00 7.87 -3.23
N LEU A 164 5.80 8.42 -3.07
CA LEU A 164 4.82 8.03 -2.05
C LEU A 164 3.60 7.43 -2.72
N THR A 165 3.08 6.32 -2.19
CA THR A 165 1.72 5.87 -2.51
C THR A 165 0.77 6.24 -1.37
N ILE A 166 -0.49 6.49 -1.70
CA ILE A 166 -1.55 6.73 -0.72
C ILE A 166 -2.71 5.82 -1.11
N ASN A 167 -3.16 4.96 -0.21
CA ASN A 167 -4.38 4.19 -0.43
C ASN A 167 -5.56 4.90 0.25
N ALA A 168 -6.67 5.15 -0.45
CA ALA A 168 -6.83 5.17 -1.90
C ALA A 168 -7.71 6.35 -2.31
N TRP A 169 -7.86 6.59 -3.62
CA TRP A 169 -8.74 7.66 -4.08
C TRP A 169 -10.20 7.43 -3.63
N ASN A 170 -10.73 6.23 -3.85
CA ASN A 170 -12.16 5.94 -3.69
C ASN A 170 -12.45 4.48 -3.26
N GLU A 171 -11.62 3.90 -2.38
CA GLU A 171 -11.87 2.55 -1.87
C GLU A 171 -12.87 2.59 -0.69
N TRP A 172 -14.10 3.00 -1.01
CA TRP A 172 -15.19 3.18 -0.06
C TRP A 172 -15.55 1.91 0.72
N THR A 173 -15.47 0.75 0.06
CA THR A 173 -15.81 -0.54 0.67
C THR A 173 -14.72 -1.07 1.62
N GLU A 174 -13.59 -0.38 1.76
CA GLU A 174 -12.58 -0.65 2.80
C GLU A 174 -12.32 0.59 3.67
N GLY A 175 -13.24 1.55 3.70
CA GLY A 175 -13.09 2.80 4.48
C GLY A 175 -11.81 3.58 4.13
N SER A 176 -11.29 3.41 2.91
CA SER A 176 -9.97 3.88 2.48
C SER A 176 -10.10 4.86 1.30
N TYR A 177 -10.71 6.01 1.50
CA TYR A 177 -11.03 6.95 0.43
C TYR A 177 -10.53 8.38 0.72
N LEU A 178 -10.04 9.05 -0.32
CA LEU A 178 -9.68 10.47 -0.32
C LEU A 178 -10.77 11.35 -0.93
N GLU A 179 -11.71 10.72 -1.64
CA GLU A 179 -12.86 11.39 -2.24
C GLU A 179 -13.60 12.22 -1.18
N PRO A 180 -13.94 13.49 -1.47
CA PRO A 180 -14.64 14.33 -0.51
C PRO A 180 -15.96 13.70 -0.06
N ASP A 181 -16.22 13.77 1.23
CA ASP A 181 -17.41 13.21 1.86
C ASP A 181 -18.25 14.30 2.55
N THR A 182 -19.35 13.91 3.20
CA THR A 182 -20.20 14.85 3.93
C THR A 182 -19.67 15.22 5.33
N ILE A 183 -18.68 14.49 5.86
CA ILE A 183 -18.19 14.60 7.25
C ILE A 183 -16.94 15.50 7.31
N HIS A 184 -15.91 15.13 6.57
CA HIS A 184 -14.61 15.79 6.45
C HIS A 184 -14.51 16.68 5.21
N GLN A 185 -15.46 16.61 4.28
CA GLN A 185 -15.49 17.47 3.08
C GLN A 185 -14.14 17.34 2.32
N MET A 186 -13.42 18.44 2.12
CA MET A 186 -12.13 18.45 1.44
C MET A 186 -10.93 18.18 2.37
N GLY A 187 -11.15 17.84 3.65
CA GLY A 187 -10.12 17.81 4.69
C GLY A 187 -8.91 16.95 4.34
N TYR A 188 -9.12 15.75 3.79
CA TYR A 188 -8.01 14.86 3.40
C TYR A 188 -7.20 15.41 2.22
N LEU A 189 -7.86 16.01 1.22
CA LEU A 189 -7.20 16.64 0.08
C LEU A 189 -6.45 17.92 0.48
N GLN A 190 -7.00 18.68 1.43
CA GLN A 190 -6.33 19.83 2.05
C GLN A 190 -5.07 19.37 2.79
N ALA A 191 -5.13 18.30 3.57
CA ALA A 191 -3.96 17.73 4.23
C ALA A 191 -2.85 17.33 3.24
N ILE A 192 -3.20 16.74 2.10
CA ILE A 192 -2.24 16.42 1.03
C ILE A 192 -1.62 17.69 0.46
N ARG A 193 -2.44 18.67 0.09
CA ARG A 193 -1.97 19.96 -0.45
C ARG A 193 -1.06 20.68 0.53
N ASP A 194 -1.41 20.72 1.81
CA ASP A 194 -0.66 21.45 2.82
C ASP A 194 0.70 20.79 3.14
N VAL A 195 0.91 19.52 2.76
CA VAL A 195 2.19 18.80 2.96
C VAL A 195 3.04 18.77 1.68
N PHE A 196 2.42 18.65 0.50
CA PHE A 196 3.11 18.40 -0.78
C PHE A 196 2.82 19.43 -1.88
N GLY A 197 1.98 20.43 -1.64
CA GLY A 197 1.53 21.40 -2.64
C GLY A 197 2.46 22.60 -2.86
N GLU A 198 3.56 22.69 -2.12
CA GLU A 198 4.60 23.73 -2.24
C GLU A 198 5.89 23.19 -2.86
#